data_AF-A0A369S6K3-F1
#
_entry.id   AF-A0A369S6K3-F1
#
_cell.length_a   1.000
_cell.length_b   1.000
_cell.length_c   1.000
_cell.angle_alpha   90.00
_cell.angle_beta   90.00
_cell.angle_gamma   90.00
#
_symmetry.space_group_name_H-M   'P 1'
#
loop_
_entity.id
_entity.type
_entity.pdbx_description
1 polymer ?
#
loop_
_entity_poly.entity_id
_entity_poly.type
_entity_poly.pdbx_seq_one_letter_code
_entity_poly.pdbx_strand_id
1 'polypeptide(L)'
;DLTLNGLTYFDFTSLEGLPNLLRVYAPDNFLTHLESDLFFNFPYLYYLFIPNNRLHALPDHLCNGTQLKMLDVSGNLIRKINRLQFTACNYLKTMYVLLLISLYNCKL
;
A
#
# COMPACT_ATOMS: atom_id res chain seq x y z
N ASP A 1 -13.54 3.06 -4.88
CA ASP A 1 -13.79 2.03 -3.88
C ASP A 1 -13.91 0.72 -4.62
N LEU A 2 -13.09 -0.26 -4.28
CA LEU A 2 -12.99 -1.56 -4.93
C LEU A 2 -13.19 -2.71 -3.94
N THR A 3 -13.87 -2.45 -2.82
CA THR A 3 -14.20 -3.44 -1.79
C THR A 3 -14.94 -4.66 -2.36
N LEU A 4 -14.58 -5.88 -1.95
CA LEU A 4 -15.29 -7.14 -2.25
C LEU A 4 -15.45 -7.47 -3.75
N ASN A 5 -14.43 -7.18 -4.58
CA ASN A 5 -14.47 -7.45 -6.02
C ASN A 5 -13.71 -8.72 -6.44
N GLY A 6 -13.21 -9.50 -5.48
CA GLY A 6 -12.45 -10.73 -5.77
C GLY A 6 -11.16 -10.49 -6.56
N LEU A 7 -10.61 -9.28 -6.50
CA LEU A 7 -9.40 -8.91 -7.25
C LEU A 7 -8.21 -9.72 -6.75
N THR A 8 -7.58 -10.50 -7.63
CA THR A 8 -6.35 -11.27 -7.33
C THR A 8 -5.08 -10.48 -7.64
N TYR A 9 -5.21 -9.55 -8.58
CA TYR A 9 -4.24 -8.52 -8.92
C TYR A 9 -4.99 -7.19 -9.04
N PHE A 10 -4.26 -6.11 -8.80
CA PHE A 10 -4.78 -4.77 -9.02
C PHE A 10 -4.07 -4.23 -10.26
N ASP A 11 -4.80 -4.10 -11.37
CA ASP A 11 -4.25 -3.53 -12.58
C ASP A 11 -4.18 -2.01 -12.46
N PHE A 12 -3.00 -1.51 -12.10
CA PHE A 12 -2.79 -0.07 -11.93
C PHE A 12 -2.59 0.66 -13.26
N THR A 13 -2.33 -0.05 -14.36
CA THR A 13 -2.26 0.57 -15.69
C THR A 13 -3.62 1.17 -16.07
N SER A 14 -4.70 0.51 -15.65
CA SER A 14 -6.07 1.03 -15.79
C SER A 14 -6.33 2.36 -15.06
N LEU A 15 -5.47 2.72 -14.10
CA LEU A 15 -5.56 3.96 -13.33
C LEU A 15 -4.57 5.04 -13.78
N GLU A 16 -3.68 4.79 -14.73
CA GLU A 16 -2.67 5.77 -15.19
C GLU A 16 -3.28 7.10 -15.68
N GLY A 17 -4.53 7.08 -16.14
CA GLY A 17 -5.29 8.28 -16.49
C GLY A 17 -5.78 9.13 -15.30
N LEU A 18 -5.48 8.75 -14.06
CA LEU A 18 -5.94 9.40 -12.82
C LEU A 18 -4.76 9.98 -12.01
N PRO A 19 -4.00 10.95 -12.54
CA PRO A 19 -2.79 11.46 -11.88
C PRO A 19 -3.05 12.15 -10.53
N ASN A 20 -4.29 12.61 -10.31
CA ASN A 20 -4.71 13.30 -9.09
C ASN A 20 -5.35 12.37 -8.05
N LEU A 21 -5.15 11.05 -8.16
CA LEU A 21 -5.71 10.08 -7.23
C LEU A 21 -5.16 10.31 -5.82
N LEU A 22 -6.04 10.65 -4.88
CA LEU A 22 -5.66 10.96 -3.49
C LEU A 22 -5.75 9.73 -2.58
N ARG A 23 -6.69 8.83 -2.85
CA ARG A 23 -7.05 7.70 -1.98
C ARG A 23 -7.41 6.48 -2.81
N VAL A 24 -6.91 5.32 -2.40
CA VAL A 24 -7.32 4.01 -2.92
C VAL A 24 -7.86 3.17 -1.78
N TYR A 25 -9.02 2.58 -2.00
CA TYR A 25 -9.68 1.64 -1.11
C TYR A 25 -9.95 0.35 -1.88
N ALA A 26 -9.30 -0.74 -1.48
CA ALA A 26 -9.57 -2.09 -1.99
C ALA A 26 -9.52 -3.16 -0.88
N PRO A 27 -10.27 -2.98 0.23
CA PRO A 27 -10.35 -3.97 1.29
C PRO A 27 -11.06 -5.24 0.82
N ASP A 28 -10.82 -6.34 1.53
CA ASP A 28 -11.54 -7.62 1.37
C ASP A 28 -11.50 -8.16 -0.08
N ASN A 29 -10.30 -8.19 -0.64
CA ASN A 29 -10.02 -8.78 -1.95
C ASN A 29 -9.01 -9.95 -1.81
N PHE A 30 -8.47 -10.42 -2.92
CA PHE A 30 -7.50 -11.52 -2.97
C PHE A 30 -6.13 -11.09 -3.48
N LEU A 31 -5.78 -9.79 -3.32
CA LEU A 31 -4.53 -9.24 -3.82
C LEU A 31 -3.34 -9.97 -3.18
N THR A 32 -2.44 -10.49 -4.00
CA THR A 32 -1.29 -11.28 -3.53
C THR A 32 0.02 -10.49 -3.50
N HIS A 33 0.12 -9.46 -4.34
CA HIS A 33 1.30 -8.61 -4.49
C HIS A 33 0.89 -7.16 -4.81
N LEU A 34 1.78 -6.21 -4.54
CA LEU A 34 1.73 -4.84 -5.06
C LEU A 34 2.92 -4.65 -5.99
N GLU A 35 2.69 -4.03 -7.14
CA GLU A 35 3.78 -3.67 -8.06
C GLU A 35 4.56 -2.48 -7.50
N SER A 36 5.89 -2.52 -7.59
CA SER A 36 6.77 -1.45 -7.10
C SER A 36 6.56 -0.14 -7.86
N ASP A 37 6.31 -0.26 -9.16
CA ASP A 37 6.30 0.88 -10.09
C ASP A 37 4.98 1.65 -10.02
N LEU A 38 3.98 1.06 -9.37
CA LEU A 38 2.71 1.65 -8.99
C LEU A 38 2.85 3.11 -8.55
N PHE A 39 3.74 3.34 -7.60
CA PHE A 39 3.79 4.56 -6.81
C PHE A 39 4.25 5.76 -7.66
N PHE A 40 4.97 5.54 -8.77
CA PHE A 40 5.41 6.64 -9.65
C PHE A 40 4.28 7.34 -10.40
N ASN A 41 3.19 6.61 -10.69
CA ASN A 41 2.09 7.15 -11.49
C ASN A 41 1.09 7.98 -10.67
N PHE A 42 1.19 7.95 -9.33
CA PHE A 42 0.21 8.59 -8.43
C PHE A 42 0.87 9.55 -7.44
N PRO A 43 1.49 10.65 -7.90
CA PRO A 43 2.28 11.56 -7.05
C PRO A 43 1.49 12.15 -5.87
N TYR A 44 0.17 12.25 -6.00
CA TYR A 44 -0.72 12.78 -4.97
C TYR A 44 -1.42 11.70 -4.13
N LEU A 45 -1.06 10.42 -4.27
CA LEU A 45 -1.64 9.36 -3.47
C LEU A 45 -1.20 9.52 -2.01
N TYR A 46 -2.16 9.80 -1.13
CA TYR A 46 -1.92 10.02 0.29
C TYR A 46 -2.37 8.83 1.14
N TYR A 47 -3.37 8.07 0.70
CA TYR A 47 -3.97 7.01 1.49
C TYR A 47 -4.17 5.75 0.65
N LEU A 48 -3.62 4.64 1.11
CA LEU A 48 -3.81 3.32 0.51
C LEU A 48 -4.34 2.35 1.56
N PHE A 49 -5.59 1.91 1.37
CA PHE A 49 -6.27 0.97 2.25
C PHE A 49 -6.57 -0.32 1.51
N ILE A 50 -5.82 -1.37 1.84
CA ILE A 50 -5.97 -2.72 1.28
C ILE A 50 -5.97 -3.80 2.37
N PRO A 51 -6.71 -3.60 3.48
CA PRO A 51 -6.79 -4.61 4.52
C PRO A 51 -7.49 -5.87 4.02
N ASN A 52 -7.28 -6.99 4.72
CA ASN A 52 -7.90 -8.29 4.45
C ASN A 52 -7.70 -8.76 3.01
N ASN A 53 -6.47 -8.64 2.52
CA ASN A 53 -6.03 -9.21 1.26
C ASN A 53 -5.09 -10.41 1.52
N ARG A 54 -4.35 -10.86 0.50
CA ARG A 54 -3.43 -12.00 0.59
C ARG A 54 -1.97 -11.61 0.32
N LEU A 55 -1.60 -10.36 0.60
CA LEU A 55 -0.24 -9.86 0.36
C LEU A 55 0.76 -10.65 1.20
N HIS A 56 1.80 -11.21 0.57
CA HIS A 56 2.86 -11.94 1.28
C HIS A 56 4.06 -11.06 1.65
N ALA A 57 4.24 -9.96 0.93
CA ALA A 57 5.32 -9.00 1.10
C ALA A 57 4.89 -7.62 0.59
N LEU A 58 5.68 -6.61 0.94
CA LEU A 58 5.60 -5.27 0.37
C LEU A 58 6.72 -5.10 -0.66
N PRO A 59 6.52 -4.28 -1.70
CA PRO A 59 7.55 -4.00 -2.69
C PRO A 59 8.73 -3.26 -2.04
N ASP A 60 9.92 -3.49 -2.59
CA ASP A 60 11.07 -2.64 -2.30
C ASP A 60 10.80 -1.24 -2.85
N HIS A 61 11.26 -0.20 -2.14
CA HIS A 61 10.97 1.20 -2.47
C HIS A 61 9.47 1.56 -2.48
N LEU A 62 8.72 1.01 -1.53
CA LEU A 62 7.39 1.49 -1.16
C LEU A 62 7.40 3.03 -1.05
N CYS A 63 6.32 3.65 -1.49
CA CYS A 63 6.13 5.11 -1.55
C CYS A 63 6.95 5.87 -2.60
N ASN A 64 7.84 5.23 -3.37
CA ASN A 64 8.66 5.96 -4.35
C ASN A 64 7.80 6.69 -5.39
N GLY A 65 8.01 7.99 -5.56
CA GLY A 65 7.18 8.81 -6.43
C GLY A 65 5.80 9.21 -5.86
N THR A 66 5.46 8.84 -4.62
CA THR A 66 4.22 9.29 -3.94
C THR A 66 4.48 10.12 -2.69
N GLN A 67 3.41 10.80 -2.27
CA GLN A 67 3.32 11.43 -0.95
C GLN A 67 2.50 10.58 0.03
N LEU A 68 2.65 9.24 -0.01
CA LEU A 68 1.83 8.33 0.81
C LEU A 68 2.01 8.64 2.31
N LYS A 69 0.91 8.98 2.97
CA LYS A 69 0.86 9.35 4.40
C LYS A 69 0.36 8.20 5.26
N MET A 70 -0.48 7.34 4.70
CA MET A 70 -1.12 6.26 5.42
C MET A 70 -1.24 5.01 4.56
N LEU A 71 -0.80 3.89 5.13
CA LEU A 71 -0.90 2.57 4.51
C LEU A 71 -1.56 1.59 5.48
N ASP A 72 -2.68 1.02 5.06
CA ASP A 72 -3.30 -0.09 5.77
C ASP A 72 -3.21 -1.37 4.95
N VAL A 73 -2.39 -2.31 5.44
CA VAL A 73 -2.24 -3.67 4.91
C VAL A 73 -2.55 -4.69 6.00
N SER A 74 -3.37 -4.32 6.98
CA SER A 74 -3.81 -5.23 8.05
C SER A 74 -4.57 -6.43 7.48
N GLY A 75 -4.59 -7.55 8.19
CA GLY A 75 -5.26 -8.77 7.71
C GLY A 75 -4.65 -9.43 6.46
N ASN A 76 -3.43 -9.02 6.05
CA ASN A 76 -2.66 -9.68 4.99
C ASN A 76 -1.76 -10.82 5.52
N LEU A 77 -1.03 -11.49 4.62
CA LEU A 77 -0.13 -12.60 4.90
C LEU A 77 1.35 -12.17 5.00
N ILE A 78 1.60 -10.88 5.25
CA ILE A 78 2.95 -10.29 5.31
C ILE A 78 3.68 -10.84 6.54
N ARG A 79 4.76 -11.60 6.31
CA ARG A 79 5.54 -12.23 7.39
C ARG A 79 6.79 -11.45 7.78
N LYS A 80 7.31 -10.61 6.88
CA LYS A 80 8.55 -9.86 7.06
C LYS A 80 8.40 -8.46 6.50
N ILE A 81 8.95 -7.51 7.25
CA ILE A 81 9.08 -6.11 6.87
C ILE A 81 10.57 -5.77 6.93
N ASN A 82 11.09 -5.15 5.88
CA ASN A 82 12.48 -4.73 5.75
C ASN A 82 12.54 -3.20 5.69
N ARG A 83 13.53 -2.60 6.36
CA ARG A 83 13.78 -1.15 6.31
C ARG A 83 13.96 -0.64 4.88
N LEU A 84 14.55 -1.43 3.98
CA LEU A 84 14.77 -1.04 2.58
C LEU A 84 13.47 -0.68 1.84
N GLN A 85 12.36 -1.34 2.20
CA GLN A 85 11.04 -1.07 1.62
C GLN A 85 10.60 0.38 1.89
N PHE A 86 10.98 0.99 3.01
CA PHE A 86 10.49 2.32 3.43
C PHE A 86 11.46 3.47 3.16
N THR A 87 12.56 3.21 2.45
CA THR A 87 13.61 4.20 2.17
C THR A 87 13.10 5.45 1.44
N ALA A 88 12.04 5.31 0.63
CA ALA A 88 11.40 6.42 -0.07
C ALA A 88 10.13 6.97 0.63
N CYS A 89 9.71 6.37 1.75
CA CYS A 89 8.49 6.74 2.48
C CYS A 89 8.66 7.99 3.36
N ASN A 90 9.09 9.10 2.76
CA ASN A 90 9.39 10.36 3.45
C ASN A 90 8.16 11.02 4.12
N TYR A 91 6.96 10.63 3.71
CA TYR A 91 5.70 11.22 4.18
C TYR A 91 4.84 10.26 5.01
N LEU A 92 5.24 9.00 5.15
CA LEU A 92 4.43 7.97 5.80
C LEU A 92 4.37 8.21 7.31
N LYS A 93 3.17 8.44 7.82
CA LYS A 93 2.92 8.73 9.25
C LYS A 93 2.33 7.54 9.99
N THR A 94 1.52 6.75 9.30
CA THR A 94 0.77 5.66 9.91
C THR A 94 0.78 4.45 9.01
N MET A 95 1.09 3.30 9.59
CA MET A 95 1.05 2.02 8.90
C MET A 95 0.41 0.96 9.78
N TYR A 96 -0.47 0.14 9.20
CA TYR A 96 -1.07 -1.02 9.86
C TYR A 96 -0.66 -2.32 9.15
N VAL A 97 -0.01 -3.23 9.88
CA VAL A 97 0.39 -4.56 9.40
C VAL A 97 0.11 -5.56 10.52
N LEU A 98 -0.84 -6.47 10.32
CA LEU A 98 -1.35 -7.46 11.31
C LEU A 98 -2.07 -6.86 12.55
N LEU A 99 -3.03 -7.63 13.10
CA LEU A 99 -4.02 -7.21 14.11
C LEU A 99 -3.45 -6.81 15.49
N LEU A 100 -2.15 -6.95 15.76
CA LEU A 100 -1.61 -6.82 17.12
C LEU A 100 -0.28 -6.05 17.27
N ILE A 101 0.23 -5.39 16.22
CA ILE A 101 1.37 -4.48 16.38
C ILE A 101 1.00 -3.13 15.76
N SER A 102 0.13 -2.41 16.46
CA SER A 102 0.19 -0.95 16.39
C SER A 102 1.54 -0.52 16.97
N LEU A 103 2.09 0.57 16.43
CA LEU A 103 3.35 1.24 16.83
C LEU A 103 4.61 0.81 16.07
N TYR A 104 4.61 0.90 14.74
CA TYR A 104 5.75 1.57 14.11
C TYR A 104 5.53 3.08 14.21
N ASN A 105 5.94 3.64 15.36
CA ASN A 105 6.48 4.99 15.36
C ASN A 105 7.78 4.93 14.55
N CYS A 106 7.69 5.01 13.22
CA CYS A 106 8.82 5.34 12.38
C CYS A 106 9.21 6.80 12.69
N LYS A 107 9.91 7.00 13.81
CA LYS A 107 10.99 7.98 13.81
C LYS A 107 12.13 7.33 13.03
N LEU A 108 12.25 7.74 11.78
CA LEU A 108 13.55 7.82 11.14
C LEU A 108 14.45 8.74 11.97
#